data_AF-A0A2V8E5X5-F1
#
_entry.id   AF-A0A2V8E5X5-F1
#
_cell.length_a   1.000
_cell.length_b   1.000
_cell.length_c   1.000
_cell.angle_alpha   90.00
_cell.angle_beta   90.00
_cell.angle_gamma   90.00
#
_symmetry.space_group_name_H-M   'P 1'
#
loop_
_entity.id
_entity.type
_entity.pdbx_description
1 polymer ?
#
loop_
_entity_poly.entity_id
_entity_poly.type
_entity_poly.pdbx_seq_one_letter_code
_entity_poly.pdbx_strand_id
1 'polypeptide(L)'
;EDFDRQAWKRLGRKLSRRARLVRANGATAQCLALERFLDLLESHARAVPTETPGRWHELRIALKRFRYVVEHFLPAQYAVWEASIKQMQDLLGKLHDLYVVRAFVVRESEAAGVAGPDEAAVELLTRTINDERQHCMIQYRERAHGPAGLLREWEAGLPQGNRIGTVTAARLRTTAKAL
;
A
#
# COMPACT_ATOMS: atom_id res chain seq x y z
N GLU A 1 -18.03 -22.79 -3.91
CA GLU A 1 -18.39 -21.65 -4.78
C GLU A 1 -17.88 -21.95 -6.18
N ASP A 2 -18.77 -22.00 -7.18
CA ASP A 2 -18.36 -22.17 -8.59
C ASP A 2 -17.93 -20.82 -9.17
N PHE A 3 -16.72 -20.77 -9.72
CA PHE A 3 -16.17 -19.57 -10.34
C PHE A 3 -16.93 -19.21 -11.63
N ASP A 4 -17.57 -18.04 -11.65
CA ASP A 4 -18.28 -17.54 -12.84
C ASP A 4 -17.31 -17.09 -13.95
N ARG A 5 -16.99 -18.05 -14.82
CA ARG A 5 -16.13 -17.85 -16.00
C ARG A 5 -16.69 -16.83 -16.99
N GLN A 6 -18.02 -16.69 -17.09
CA GLN A 6 -18.64 -15.78 -18.04
C GLN A 6 -18.53 -14.33 -17.55
N ALA A 7 -18.80 -14.08 -16.27
CA ALA A 7 -18.55 -12.79 -15.65
C ALA A 7 -17.08 -12.38 -15.75
N TRP A 8 -16.15 -13.32 -15.51
CA TRP A 8 -14.71 -13.05 -15.67
C TRP A 8 -14.35 -12.61 -17.09
N LYS A 9 -14.79 -13.34 -18.13
CA LYS A 9 -14.54 -12.97 -19.53
C LYS A 9 -15.17 -11.62 -19.90
N ARG A 10 -16.34 -11.28 -19.35
CA ARG A 10 -16.99 -9.98 -19.56
C ARG A 10 -16.20 -8.85 -18.90
N LEU A 11 -15.76 -9.04 -17.66
CA LEU A 11 -14.92 -8.08 -16.94
C LEU A 11 -13.58 -7.87 -17.64
N GLY A 12 -12.92 -8.93 -18.09
CA GLY A 12 -11.66 -8.85 -18.83
C GLY A 12 -11.76 -8.00 -20.08
N ARG A 13 -12.83 -8.18 -20.89
CA ARG A 13 -13.09 -7.35 -22.07
C ARG A 13 -13.32 -5.87 -21.72
N LYS A 14 -14.15 -5.60 -20.71
CA LYS A 14 -14.46 -4.22 -20.26
C LYS A 14 -13.23 -3.51 -19.71
N LEU A 15 -12.45 -4.17 -18.87
CA LEU A 15 -11.21 -3.64 -18.29
C LEU A 15 -10.18 -3.37 -19.38
N SER A 16 -9.98 -4.30 -20.32
CA SER A 16 -9.05 -4.12 -21.45
C SER A 16 -9.39 -2.89 -22.28
N ARG A 17 -10.68 -2.63 -22.54
CA ARG A 17 -11.12 -1.44 -23.29
C ARG A 17 -10.78 -0.16 -22.55
N ARG A 18 -11.06 -0.10 -21.24
CA ARG A 18 -10.81 1.09 -20.41
C ARG A 18 -9.33 1.35 -20.17
N ALA A 19 -8.56 0.28 -19.91
CA ALA A 19 -7.11 0.38 -19.71
C ALA A 19 -6.40 0.93 -20.95
N ARG A 20 -6.84 0.56 -22.16
CA ARG A 20 -6.29 1.10 -23.43
C ARG A 20 -6.45 2.62 -23.58
N LEU A 21 -7.43 3.23 -22.90
CA LEU A 21 -7.61 4.67 -22.92
C LEU A 21 -6.58 5.40 -22.04
N VAL A 22 -5.91 4.67 -21.14
CA VAL A 22 -4.85 5.20 -20.28
C VAL A 22 -3.51 4.92 -20.94
N ARG A 23 -2.96 5.92 -21.64
CA ARG A 23 -1.62 5.82 -22.24
C ARG A 23 -0.55 5.73 -21.15
N ALA A 24 0.35 4.75 -21.26
CA ALA A 24 1.52 4.64 -20.40
C ALA A 24 2.35 5.94 -20.39
N ASN A 25 2.79 6.36 -19.22
CA ASN A 25 3.48 7.63 -18.95
C ASN A 25 2.70 8.89 -19.39
N GLY A 26 1.40 8.75 -19.70
CA GLY A 26 0.54 9.85 -20.15
C GLY A 26 -0.08 10.65 -19.00
N ALA A 27 -0.72 11.78 -19.34
CA ALA A 27 -1.35 12.66 -18.35
C ALA A 27 -2.42 11.96 -17.50
N THR A 28 -3.26 11.10 -18.09
CA THR A 28 -4.26 10.34 -17.32
C THR A 28 -3.61 9.36 -16.34
N ALA A 29 -2.51 8.70 -16.75
CA ALA A 29 -1.75 7.81 -15.87
C ALA A 29 -1.14 8.57 -14.68
N GLN A 30 -0.57 9.74 -14.94
CA GLN A 30 -0.03 10.62 -13.91
C GLN A 30 -1.11 11.09 -12.93
N CYS A 31 -2.32 11.42 -13.41
CA CYS A 31 -3.45 11.77 -12.54
C CYS A 31 -3.88 10.59 -11.65
N LEU A 32 -3.98 9.38 -12.20
CA LEU A 32 -4.32 8.18 -11.43
C LEU A 32 -3.27 7.89 -10.35
N ALA A 33 -1.99 8.03 -10.69
CA ALA A 33 -0.90 7.84 -9.73
C ALA A 33 -0.95 8.88 -8.61
N LEU A 34 -1.19 10.15 -8.95
CA LEU A 34 -1.38 11.22 -7.97
C LEU A 34 -2.52 10.92 -7.00
N GLU A 35 -3.67 10.47 -7.49
CA GLU A 35 -4.78 10.10 -6.60
C GLU A 35 -4.46 8.95 -5.67
N ARG A 36 -3.79 7.90 -6.17
CA ARG A 36 -3.36 6.79 -5.30
C ARG A 36 -2.32 7.23 -4.29
N PHE A 37 -1.47 8.19 -4.66
CA PHE A 37 -0.49 8.78 -3.77
C PHE A 37 -1.15 9.63 -2.67
N LEU A 38 -2.19 10.41 -3.00
CA LEU A 38 -2.97 11.15 -2.02
C LEU A 38 -3.69 10.21 -1.03
N ASP A 39 -4.32 9.13 -1.51
CA ASP A 39 -4.90 8.09 -0.65
C ASP A 39 -3.84 7.47 0.28
N LEU A 40 -2.61 7.29 -0.21
CA LEU A 40 -1.47 6.79 0.56
C LEU A 40 -1.06 7.78 1.64
N LEU A 41 -0.94 9.08 1.33
CA LEU A 41 -0.62 10.13 2.31
C LEU A 41 -1.68 10.22 3.41
N GLU A 42 -2.96 10.13 3.03
CA GLU A 42 -4.06 10.16 4.00
C GLU A 42 -4.00 8.96 4.95
N SER A 43 -3.82 7.76 4.39
CA SER A 43 -3.70 6.53 5.20
C SER A 43 -2.45 6.55 6.08
N HIS A 44 -1.35 7.12 5.58
CA HIS A 44 -0.13 7.33 6.33
C HIS A 44 -0.36 8.26 7.53
N ALA A 45 -1.00 9.42 7.32
CA ALA A 45 -1.30 10.38 8.37
C ALA A 45 -2.19 9.79 9.48
N ARG A 46 -3.10 8.87 9.13
CA ARG A 46 -3.93 8.15 10.12
C ARG A 46 -3.18 7.02 10.84
N ALA A 47 -2.26 6.35 10.16
CA ALA A 47 -1.56 5.20 10.72
C ALA A 47 -0.40 5.60 11.65
N VAL A 48 0.47 6.51 11.19
CA VAL A 48 1.74 6.83 11.87
C VAL A 48 1.59 7.27 13.33
N PRO A 49 0.60 8.08 13.72
CA PRO A 49 0.41 8.46 15.13
C PRO A 49 -0.12 7.33 16.01
N THR A 50 -0.57 6.22 15.44
CA THR A 50 -1.26 5.14 16.15
C THR A 50 -0.51 3.82 16.03
N GLU A 51 -0.81 2.88 16.93
CA GLU A 51 -0.33 1.49 16.84
C GLU A 51 -1.43 0.51 16.40
N THR A 52 -2.53 1.04 15.88
CA THR A 52 -3.71 0.25 15.56
C THR A 52 -3.48 -0.63 14.33
N PRO A 53 -3.60 -1.97 14.43
CA PRO A 53 -3.35 -2.89 13.32
C PRO A 53 -4.15 -2.54 12.07
N GLY A 54 -5.41 -2.16 12.23
CA GLY A 54 -6.30 -1.77 11.11
C GLY A 54 -5.78 -0.57 10.33
N ARG A 55 -5.24 0.45 11.00
CA ARG A 55 -4.71 1.65 10.32
C ARG A 55 -3.43 1.33 9.53
N TRP A 56 -2.54 0.53 10.09
CA TRP A 56 -1.34 0.07 9.40
C TRP A 56 -1.68 -0.86 8.22
N HIS A 57 -2.74 -1.66 8.34
CA HIS A 57 -3.25 -2.48 7.25
C HIS A 57 -3.86 -1.63 6.11
N GLU A 58 -4.64 -0.59 6.43
CA GLU A 58 -5.14 0.39 5.44
C GLU A 58 -3.98 1.04 4.67
N LEU A 59 -2.96 1.49 5.39
CA LEU A 59 -1.74 2.06 4.81
C LEU A 59 -1.04 1.08 3.86
N ARG A 60 -0.89 -0.19 4.27
CA ARG A 60 -0.35 -1.25 3.40
C ARG A 60 -1.17 -1.42 2.12
N ILE A 61 -2.50 -1.44 2.22
CA ILE A 61 -3.38 -1.52 1.04
C ILE A 61 -3.18 -0.31 0.14
N ALA A 62 -3.13 0.89 0.69
CA ALA A 62 -2.92 2.12 -0.07
C ALA A 62 -1.59 2.09 -0.84
N LEU A 63 -0.50 1.66 -0.19
CA LEU A 63 0.81 1.52 -0.85
C LEU A 63 0.78 0.47 -1.98
N LYS A 64 0.08 -0.66 -1.80
CA LYS A 64 -0.10 -1.64 -2.88
C LYS A 64 -0.86 -1.05 -4.06
N ARG A 65 -1.95 -0.33 -3.80
CA ARG A 65 -2.76 0.33 -4.84
C ARG A 65 -1.94 1.38 -5.60
N PHE A 66 -1.11 2.16 -4.89
CA PHE A 66 -0.17 3.08 -5.50
C PHE A 66 0.84 2.36 -6.39
N ARG A 67 1.50 1.30 -5.88
CA ARG A 67 2.41 0.48 -6.69
C ARG A 67 1.74 0.00 -7.96
N TYR A 68 0.55 -0.60 -7.88
CA TYR A 68 -0.13 -1.15 -9.06
C TYR A 68 -0.33 -0.09 -10.15
N VAL A 69 -0.67 1.14 -9.78
CA VAL A 69 -0.84 2.20 -10.78
C VAL A 69 0.50 2.63 -11.38
N VAL A 70 1.52 2.83 -10.56
CA VAL A 70 2.85 3.25 -11.04
C VAL A 70 3.50 2.16 -11.91
N GLU A 71 3.49 0.92 -11.44
CA GLU A 71 4.03 -0.26 -12.13
C GLU A 71 3.43 -0.45 -13.52
N HIS A 72 2.10 -0.31 -13.65
CA HIS A 72 1.40 -0.61 -14.90
C HIS A 72 1.27 0.60 -15.84
N PHE A 73 1.13 1.81 -15.30
CA PHE A 73 0.82 3.00 -16.10
C PHE A 73 1.93 4.04 -16.15
N LEU A 74 2.92 3.97 -15.26
CA LEU A 74 4.09 4.85 -15.26
C LEU A 74 5.41 4.03 -15.26
N PRO A 75 5.63 3.14 -16.23
CA PRO A 75 6.78 2.22 -16.21
C PRO A 75 8.14 2.94 -16.15
N ALA A 76 8.25 4.14 -16.73
CA ALA A 76 9.49 4.92 -16.64
C ALA A 76 9.76 5.42 -15.21
N GLN A 77 8.71 5.82 -14.50
CA GLN A 77 8.81 6.23 -13.10
C GLN A 77 8.99 5.02 -12.19
N TYR A 78 8.32 3.91 -12.48
CA TYR A 78 8.45 2.67 -11.73
C TYR A 78 9.88 2.14 -11.74
N ALA A 79 10.58 2.18 -12.88
CA ALA A 79 11.98 1.77 -12.96
C ALA A 79 12.90 2.53 -11.97
N VAL A 80 12.56 3.79 -11.65
CA VAL A 80 13.30 4.60 -10.67
C VAL A 80 12.84 4.28 -9.23
N TRP A 81 11.54 4.07 -9.03
CA TRP A 81 10.96 3.93 -7.69
C TRP A 81 10.84 2.49 -7.19
N GLU A 82 11.04 1.48 -8.04
CA GLU A 82 10.77 0.07 -7.73
C GLU A 82 11.41 -0.35 -6.41
N ALA A 83 12.71 -0.09 -6.23
CA ALA A 83 13.44 -0.45 -5.02
C ALA A 83 12.86 0.22 -3.77
N SER A 84 12.56 1.52 -3.86
CA SER A 84 11.99 2.28 -2.73
C SER A 84 10.57 1.83 -2.37
N ILE A 85 9.72 1.57 -3.36
CA ILE A 85 8.36 1.06 -3.15
C ILE A 85 8.43 -0.34 -2.53
N LYS A 86 9.31 -1.21 -3.05
CA LYS A 86 9.52 -2.55 -2.53
C LYS A 86 9.96 -2.51 -1.07
N GLN A 87 10.93 -1.66 -0.73
CA GLN A 87 11.37 -1.49 0.66
C GLN A 87 10.21 -1.13 1.59
N MET A 88 9.38 -0.15 1.22
CA MET A 88 8.24 0.26 2.05
C MET A 88 7.18 -0.83 2.13
N GLN A 89 6.98 -1.60 1.06
CA GLN A 89 6.07 -2.74 1.05
C GLN A 89 6.55 -3.89 1.93
N ASP A 90 7.85 -4.20 1.93
CA ASP A 90 8.44 -5.26 2.73
C ASP A 90 8.31 -4.92 4.23
N LEU A 91 8.56 -3.65 4.61
CA LEU A 91 8.35 -3.17 5.99
C LEU A 91 6.89 -3.29 6.43
N LEU A 92 5.94 -2.79 5.62
CA LEU A 92 4.52 -2.87 5.94
C LEU A 92 3.98 -4.31 5.88
N GLY A 93 4.57 -5.16 5.04
CA GLY A 93 4.31 -6.59 4.97
C GLY A 93 4.70 -7.29 6.27
N LYS A 94 5.96 -7.16 6.68
CA LYS A 94 6.47 -7.70 7.95
C LYS A 94 5.64 -7.22 9.14
N LEU A 95 5.32 -5.91 9.19
CA LEU A 95 4.48 -5.35 10.24
C LEU A 95 3.10 -6.02 10.30
N HIS A 96 2.46 -6.23 9.15
CA HIS A 96 1.17 -6.93 9.10
C HIS A 96 1.28 -8.39 9.56
N ASP A 97 2.31 -9.09 9.11
CA ASP A 97 2.53 -10.50 9.48
C ASP A 97 2.74 -10.64 10.99
N LEU A 98 3.48 -9.70 11.62
CA LEU A 98 3.65 -9.65 13.08
C LEU A 98 2.32 -9.45 13.82
N TYR A 99 1.40 -8.62 13.32
CA TYR A 99 0.06 -8.50 13.90
C TYR A 99 -0.74 -9.81 13.80
N VAL A 100 -0.65 -10.51 12.67
CA VAL A 100 -1.33 -11.80 12.46
C VAL A 100 -0.74 -12.87 13.38
N VAL A 101 0.58 -12.97 13.47
CA VAL A 101 1.27 -13.93 14.36
C VAL A 101 0.92 -13.64 15.82
N ARG A 102 0.92 -12.39 16.26
CA ARG A 102 0.51 -12.04 17.63
C ARG A 102 -0.92 -12.49 17.93
N ALA A 103 -1.86 -12.20 17.02
CA ALA A 103 -3.26 -12.60 17.19
C ALA A 103 -3.42 -14.12 17.21
N PHE A 104 -2.63 -14.83 16.40
CA PHE A 104 -2.57 -16.29 16.41
C PHE A 104 -2.05 -16.82 17.75
N VAL A 105 -0.89 -16.34 18.23
CA VAL A 105 -0.27 -16.79 19.49
C VAL A 105 -1.24 -16.62 20.66
N VAL A 106 -1.87 -15.45 20.80
CA VAL A 106 -2.83 -15.18 21.88
C VAL A 106 -3.99 -16.17 21.85
N ARG A 107 -4.62 -16.36 20.68
CA ARG A 107 -5.77 -17.24 20.52
C ARG A 107 -5.43 -18.70 20.85
N GLU A 108 -4.31 -19.19 20.33
CA GLU A 108 -3.92 -20.58 20.56
C GLU A 108 -3.44 -20.82 22.00
N SER A 109 -2.78 -19.84 22.64
CA SER A 109 -2.39 -19.95 24.05
C SER A 109 -3.59 -19.98 25.00
N GLU A 110 -4.63 -19.19 24.70
CA GLU A 110 -5.88 -19.19 25.46
C GLU A 110 -6.63 -20.52 25.28
N ALA A 111 -6.74 -21.01 24.04
CA ALA A 111 -7.43 -22.26 23.74
C ALA A 111 -6.75 -23.48 24.38
N ALA A 112 -5.42 -23.47 24.47
CA ALA A 112 -4.65 -24.55 25.07
C ALA A 112 -4.57 -24.49 26.62
N GLY A 113 -5.03 -23.41 27.26
CA GLY A 113 -4.95 -23.27 28.72
C GLY A 113 -3.51 -23.28 29.24
N VAL A 114 -2.60 -22.65 28.49
CA VAL A 114 -1.15 -22.65 28.75
C VAL A 114 -0.85 -22.18 30.18
N ALA A 115 -0.03 -22.95 30.91
CA ALA A 115 0.41 -22.63 32.27
C ALA A 115 1.86 -23.07 32.52
N GLY A 116 2.55 -22.45 33.49
CA GLY A 116 3.89 -22.86 33.90
C GLY A 116 4.96 -22.51 32.84
N PRO A 117 5.91 -23.42 32.50
CA PRO A 117 7.00 -23.10 31.56
C PRO A 117 6.53 -22.61 30.18
N ASP A 118 5.38 -23.08 29.71
CA ASP A 118 4.81 -22.70 28.42
C ASP A 118 4.25 -21.26 28.46
N GLU A 119 3.83 -20.77 29.63
CA GLU A 119 3.39 -19.37 29.83
C GLU A 119 4.55 -18.40 29.67
N ALA A 120 5.71 -18.72 30.25
CA ALA A 120 6.92 -17.93 30.10
C ALA A 120 7.41 -17.89 28.63
N ALA A 121 7.25 -19.00 27.90
CA ALA A 121 7.58 -19.06 26.47
C ALA A 121 6.62 -18.18 25.63
N VAL A 122 5.32 -18.21 25.90
CA VAL A 122 4.32 -17.35 25.25
C VAL A 122 4.59 -15.87 25.54
N GLU A 123 4.98 -15.54 26.77
CA GLU A 123 5.32 -14.17 27.15
C GLU A 123 6.57 -13.68 26.41
N LEU A 124 7.64 -14.49 26.37
CA LEU A 124 8.87 -14.17 25.64
C LEU A 124 8.57 -13.93 24.15
N LEU A 125 7.83 -14.84 23.53
CA LEU A 125 7.44 -14.72 22.12
C LEU A 125 6.63 -13.43 21.87
N THR A 126 5.67 -13.12 22.74
CA THR A 126 4.86 -11.91 22.64
C THR A 126 5.69 -10.64 22.74
N ARG A 127 6.69 -10.61 23.65
CA ARG A 127 7.63 -9.50 23.78
C ARG A 127 8.46 -9.34 22.51
N THR A 128 9.07 -10.42 22.00
CA THR A 128 9.85 -10.39 20.75
C THR A 128 9.03 -9.88 19.57
N ILE A 129 7.78 -10.31 19.42
CA ILE A 129 6.90 -9.82 18.34
C ILE A 129 6.63 -8.31 18.49
N ASN A 130 6.41 -7.83 19.71
CA ASN A 130 6.17 -6.41 19.96
C ASN A 130 7.42 -5.55 19.67
N ASP A 131 8.61 -6.03 20.02
CA ASP A 131 9.87 -5.33 19.74
C ASP A 131 10.12 -5.24 18.24
N GLU A 132 9.95 -6.34 17.51
CA GLU A 132 10.06 -6.37 16.04
C GLU A 132 9.03 -5.46 15.37
N ARG A 133 7.80 -5.41 15.91
CA ARG A 133 6.73 -4.53 15.43
C ARG A 133 7.14 -3.07 15.57
N GLN A 134 7.66 -2.68 16.74
CA GLN A 134 8.12 -1.33 16.99
C GLN A 134 9.30 -0.97 16.10
N HIS A 135 10.25 -1.89 15.92
CA HIS A 135 11.38 -1.70 15.01
C HIS A 135 10.91 -1.44 13.56
N CYS A 136 9.94 -2.23 13.06
CA CYS A 136 9.37 -2.02 11.72
C CYS A 136 8.69 -0.65 11.59
N MET A 137 7.97 -0.20 12.62
CA MET A 137 7.30 1.11 12.63
C MET A 137 8.30 2.26 12.62
N ILE A 138 9.40 2.15 13.39
CA ILE A 138 10.48 3.13 13.40
C ILE A 138 11.16 3.19 12.02
N GLN A 139 11.55 2.05 11.47
CA GLN A 139 12.16 1.98 10.13
C GLN A 139 11.24 2.58 9.06
N TYR A 140 9.94 2.29 9.10
CA TYR A 140 8.98 2.90 8.19
C TYR A 140 8.96 4.43 8.32
N ARG A 141 8.90 4.97 9.55
CA ARG A 141 8.86 6.42 9.81
C ARG A 141 10.13 7.11 9.32
N GLU A 142 11.30 6.53 9.59
CA GLU A 142 12.61 7.04 9.15
C GLU A 142 12.71 7.13 7.62
N ARG A 143 12.16 6.13 6.90
CA ARG A 143 12.16 6.11 5.43
C ARG A 143 11.09 7.00 4.81
N ALA A 144 9.93 7.10 5.46
CA ALA A 144 8.80 7.88 4.95
C ALA A 144 9.05 9.39 5.01
N HIS A 145 9.65 9.86 6.12
CA HIS A 145 9.81 11.28 6.42
C HIS A 145 11.24 11.80 6.23
N GLY A 146 11.40 13.11 6.41
CA GLY A 146 12.68 13.82 6.33
C GLY A 146 12.88 14.57 5.02
N PRO A 147 13.93 15.41 4.92
CA PRO A 147 14.26 16.16 3.70
C PRO A 147 14.53 15.26 2.49
N ALA A 148 15.00 14.03 2.73
CA ALA A 148 15.23 12.99 1.73
C ALA A 148 14.27 11.79 1.90
N GLY A 149 13.10 12.01 2.51
CA GLY A 149 12.10 10.96 2.74
C GLY A 149 11.42 10.51 1.44
N LEU A 150 11.10 9.22 1.35
CA LEU A 150 10.52 8.62 0.15
C LEU A 150 9.19 9.24 -0.26
N LEU A 151 8.37 9.69 0.70
CA LEU A 151 7.11 10.36 0.37
C LEU A 151 7.34 11.68 -0.37
N ARG A 152 8.37 12.46 0.00
CA ARG A 152 8.71 13.69 -0.72
C ARG A 152 9.31 13.40 -2.09
N GLU A 153 10.15 12.36 -2.20
CA GLU A 153 10.71 11.93 -3.48
C GLU A 153 9.61 11.53 -4.47
N TRP A 154 8.64 10.73 -4.01
CA TRP A 154 7.52 10.32 -4.85
C TRP A 154 6.60 11.50 -5.20
N GLU A 155 6.33 12.39 -4.26
CA GLU A 155 5.58 13.63 -4.51
C GLU A 155 6.26 14.52 -5.57
N ALA A 156 7.60 14.59 -5.54
CA ALA A 156 8.39 15.37 -6.50
C ALA A 156 8.30 14.83 -7.94
N GLY A 157 8.17 13.51 -8.12
CA GLY A 157 7.99 12.91 -9.44
C GLY A 157 6.54 12.87 -9.94
N LEU A 158 5.58 13.34 -9.15
CA LEU A 158 4.17 13.45 -9.55
C LEU A 158 3.82 14.87 -10.03
N PRO A 159 2.68 15.05 -10.73
CA PRO A 159 2.25 16.38 -11.18
C PRO A 159 2.05 17.36 -10.01
N GLN A 160 2.62 18.56 -10.15
CA GLN A 160 2.53 19.64 -9.16
C GLN A 160 2.00 20.94 -9.79
N GLY A 161 1.46 21.82 -8.95
CA GLY A 161 1.00 23.15 -9.36
C GLY A 161 0.04 23.12 -10.55
N ASN A 162 0.32 23.93 -11.59
CA ASN A 162 -0.51 24.01 -12.78
C ASN A 162 -0.65 22.69 -13.55
N ARG A 163 0.30 21.74 -13.39
CA ARG A 163 0.23 20.42 -14.03
C ARG A 163 -0.89 19.56 -13.44
N ILE A 164 -1.35 19.81 -12.21
CA ILE A 164 -2.48 19.08 -11.62
C ILE A 164 -3.74 19.33 -12.44
N GLY A 165 -4.00 20.58 -12.84
CA GLY A 165 -5.16 20.93 -13.67
C GLY A 165 -5.13 20.24 -15.04
N THR A 166 -3.95 20.18 -15.68
CA THR A 166 -3.81 19.57 -17.01
C THR A 166 -4.02 18.06 -16.98
N VAL A 167 -3.47 17.36 -15.98
CA VAL A 167 -3.66 15.91 -15.83
C VAL A 167 -5.08 15.54 -15.41
N THR A 168 -5.71 16.36 -14.57
CA THR A 168 -7.12 16.20 -14.17
C THR A 168 -8.05 16.31 -15.38
N ALA A 169 -7.85 17.33 -16.22
CA ALA A 169 -8.64 17.50 -17.44
C ALA A 169 -8.45 16.32 -18.41
N ALA A 170 -7.23 15.76 -18.51
CA ALA A 170 -6.98 14.57 -19.31
C ALA A 170 -7.71 13.33 -18.77
N ARG A 171 -7.73 13.15 -17.44
CA ARG A 171 -8.48 12.07 -16.78
C ARG A 171 -9.98 12.21 -17.04
N LEU A 172 -10.57 13.39 -16.90
CA LEU A 172 -11.99 13.64 -17.17
C LEU A 172 -12.37 13.28 -18.62
N ARG A 173 -11.58 13.74 -19.60
CA ARG A 173 -11.79 13.37 -21.02
C ARG A 173 -11.67 11.87 -21.26
N THR A 174 -10.75 11.20 -20.56
CA THR A 174 -10.56 9.74 -20.68
C THR A 174 -11.75 8.99 -20.11
N THR A 175 -12.26 9.41 -18.94
CA THR A 175 -13.45 8.84 -18.32
C THR A 175 -14.69 9.03 -19.21
N ALA A 176 -14.86 10.21 -19.81
CA ALA A 176 -15.97 10.47 -20.73
C ALA A 176 -15.97 9.51 -21.95
N LYS A 177 -14.79 9.18 -22.49
CA LYS A 177 -14.64 8.17 -23.57
C LYS A 177 -14.89 6.73 -23.13
N ALA A 178 -14.90 6.46 -21.82
CA ALA A 178 -15.00 5.13 -21.24
C ALA A 178 -16.41 4.74 -20.77
N LEU A 179 -17.31 5.74 -20.69
CA LEU A 179 -18.75 5.60 -20.48
C LEU A 179 -19.41 5.11 -21.78
#